data_AF-A0A7Z9G9E7-F1
#
_entry.id   AF-A0A7Z9G9E7-F1
#
_cell.length_a   1.000
_cell.length_b   1.000
_cell.length_c   1.000
_cell.angle_alpha   90.00
_cell.angle_beta   90.00
_cell.angle_gamma   90.00
#
_symmetry.space_group_name_H-M   'P 1'
#
loop_
_entity.id
_entity.type
_entity.pdbx_description
1 polymer ?
#
loop_
_entity_poly.entity_id
_entity_poly.type
_entity_poly.pdbx_seq_one_letter_code
_entity_poly.pdbx_strand_id
1 'polypeptide(L)'
;MHSRNWISGCLPLAMCAGILLSGCAEDESLLRAKQVENPHELIGGPLAHGEVGDYLIENDQVRFIISGAHHSWGPGLLGGTVVDADLRRSEPEFRGGRGKDQFSELFPTVNLLVADPSISEIRVLSDGKDGKEAAIEVTGRGSFYIDAMSFLDVTKETSYSFFLQSQNLMAILDFATVYRLVPGT
;
A
#
# COMPACT_ATOMS: atom_id res chain seq x y z
N MET A 1 -80.41 0.55 -43.37
CA MET A 1 -80.30 0.71 -44.83
C MET A 1 -79.41 1.92 -45.07
N HIS A 2 -78.33 1.74 -45.86
CA HIS A 2 -77.29 2.71 -46.23
C HIS A 2 -76.30 3.15 -45.14
N SER A 3 -75.00 3.37 -45.38
CA SER A 3 -74.00 2.88 -46.35
C SER A 3 -72.67 3.59 -46.03
N ARG A 4 -71.55 2.92 -46.31
CA ARG A 4 -70.20 3.44 -46.68
C ARG A 4 -69.17 3.77 -45.59
N ASN A 5 -68.13 2.93 -45.66
CA ASN A 5 -66.72 3.04 -45.32
C ASN A 5 -66.09 4.45 -45.44
N TRP A 6 -64.91 4.66 -44.84
CA TRP A 6 -63.60 4.89 -45.50
C TRP A 6 -62.55 5.41 -44.47
N ILE A 7 -61.55 4.56 -44.22
CA ILE A 7 -60.09 4.76 -44.09
C ILE A 7 -59.50 5.95 -43.27
N SER A 8 -58.45 5.60 -42.52
CA SER A 8 -57.21 6.36 -42.25
C SER A 8 -57.14 7.21 -40.98
N GLY A 9 -56.40 6.68 -40.01
CA GLY A 9 -55.86 7.44 -38.87
C GLY A 9 -54.74 6.66 -38.20
N CYS A 10 -53.56 6.63 -38.82
CA CYS A 10 -52.33 6.17 -38.19
C CYS A 10 -52.03 7.00 -36.94
N LEU A 11 -52.19 6.42 -35.76
CA LEU A 11 -51.55 6.91 -34.54
C LEU A 11 -50.25 6.11 -34.36
N PRO A 12 -49.05 6.71 -34.45
CA PRO A 12 -47.84 5.98 -34.13
C PRO A 12 -47.79 5.76 -32.62
N LEU A 13 -47.74 4.49 -32.26
CA LEU A 13 -47.36 3.98 -30.94
C LEU A 13 -46.05 4.67 -30.53
N ALA A 14 -46.09 5.55 -29.53
CA ALA A 14 -44.88 6.08 -28.92
C ALA A 14 -44.20 4.94 -28.16
N MET A 15 -43.30 4.24 -28.84
CA MET A 15 -42.42 3.24 -28.25
C MET A 15 -41.43 3.99 -27.34
N CYS A 16 -41.69 3.98 -26.03
CA CYS A 16 -40.71 4.36 -25.03
C CYS A 16 -39.51 3.40 -25.13
N ALA A 17 -38.50 3.80 -25.90
CA ALA A 17 -37.21 3.13 -25.91
C ALA A 17 -36.57 3.36 -24.53
N GLY A 18 -36.68 2.35 -23.66
CA GLY A 18 -35.94 2.30 -22.41
C GLY A 18 -34.45 2.23 -22.73
N ILE A 19 -33.77 3.36 -22.55
CA ILE A 19 -32.31 3.40 -22.49
C ILE A 19 -31.93 2.69 -21.19
N LEU A 20 -31.61 1.40 -21.31
CA LEU A 20 -30.87 0.68 -20.28
C LEU A 20 -29.51 1.36 -20.20
N LEU A 21 -29.35 2.25 -19.22
CA LEU A 21 -28.04 2.65 -18.73
C LEU A 21 -27.41 1.40 -18.13
N SER A 22 -26.77 0.59 -18.98
CA SER A 22 -25.74 -0.34 -18.55
C SER A 22 -24.60 0.49 -17.98
N GLY A 23 -24.72 0.81 -16.69
CA GLY A 23 -23.61 1.27 -15.89
C GLY A 23 -22.60 0.15 -15.85
N CYS A 24 -21.56 0.22 -16.68
CA CYS A 24 -20.30 -0.46 -16.41
C CYS A 24 -19.74 0.16 -15.14
N ALA A 25 -20.17 -0.33 -13.98
CA ALA A 25 -19.23 -0.48 -12.90
C ALA A 25 -18.43 -1.72 -13.27
N GLU A 26 -17.34 -1.56 -14.01
CA GLU A 26 -16.25 -2.52 -13.86
C GLU A 26 -15.97 -2.52 -12.36
N ASP A 27 -16.13 -3.68 -11.74
CA ASP A 27 -15.78 -3.89 -10.34
C ASP A 27 -14.26 -3.66 -10.29
N GLU A 28 -13.88 -2.40 -10.06
CA GLU A 28 -12.50 -1.97 -10.14
C GLU A 28 -11.75 -2.81 -9.10
N SER A 29 -10.86 -3.68 -9.59
CA SER A 29 -10.14 -4.62 -8.75
C SER A 29 -9.59 -3.86 -7.56
N LEU A 30 -10.07 -4.24 -6.36
CA LEU A 30 -9.69 -3.60 -5.12
C LEU A 30 -8.24 -3.94 -4.72
N LEU A 31 -7.63 -4.90 -5.42
CA LEU A 31 -6.23 -5.23 -5.35
C LEU A 31 -5.40 -4.14 -6.03
N ARG A 32 -4.60 -3.42 -5.25
CA ARG A 32 -3.70 -2.40 -5.80
C ARG A 32 -2.44 -2.19 -4.98
N ALA A 33 -1.37 -1.78 -5.68
CA ALA A 33 -0.19 -1.17 -5.09
C ALA A 33 0.13 0.16 -5.79
N LYS A 34 0.36 1.23 -5.03
CA LYS A 34 0.75 2.55 -5.55
C LYS A 34 1.49 3.37 -4.49
N GLN A 35 2.18 4.41 -4.94
CA GLN A 35 2.61 5.48 -4.03
C GLN A 35 1.39 6.29 -3.58
N VAL A 36 1.36 6.67 -2.31
CA VAL A 36 0.34 7.52 -1.70
C VAL A 36 0.53 8.95 -2.17
N GLU A 37 -0.50 9.51 -2.79
CA GLU A 37 -0.51 10.88 -3.33
C GLU A 37 -1.46 11.80 -2.55
N ASN A 38 -2.36 11.21 -1.76
CA ASN A 38 -3.36 11.95 -1.00
C ASN A 38 -3.54 11.36 0.41
N PRO A 39 -3.64 12.19 1.47
CA PRO A 39 -3.90 11.71 2.84
C PRO A 39 -5.14 10.82 2.99
N HIS A 40 -6.13 10.93 2.11
CA HIS A 40 -7.32 10.06 2.12
C HIS A 40 -7.04 8.61 1.72
N GLU A 41 -5.88 8.33 1.13
CA GLU A 41 -5.43 6.98 0.78
C GLU A 41 -4.75 6.27 1.96
N LEU A 42 -4.31 7.02 2.98
CA LEU A 42 -3.66 6.49 4.17
C LEU A 42 -4.61 5.62 5.01
N ILE A 43 -4.07 5.07 6.09
CA ILE A 43 -4.83 4.37 7.13
C ILE A 43 -4.82 5.27 8.36
N GLY A 44 -5.98 5.45 8.98
CA GLY A 44 -6.10 6.20 10.23
C GLY A 44 -6.09 5.25 11.42
N GLY A 45 -5.90 5.78 12.63
CA GLY A 45 -5.92 4.99 13.85
C GLY A 45 -5.07 5.63 14.94
N PRO A 46 -5.16 5.16 16.19
CA PRO A 46 -4.35 5.68 17.29
C PRO A 46 -2.84 5.51 17.09
N LEU A 47 -2.39 4.51 16.33
CA LEU A 47 -0.96 4.24 16.06
C LEU A 47 -0.58 4.45 14.59
N ALA A 48 -1.43 5.12 13.82
CA ALA A 48 -1.15 5.38 12.41
C ALA A 48 -0.01 6.39 12.24
N HIS A 49 0.96 6.05 11.39
CA HIS A 49 2.17 6.83 11.12
C HIS A 49 2.43 7.07 9.63
N GLY A 50 1.62 6.53 8.72
CA GLY A 50 1.79 6.75 7.29
C GLY A 50 1.66 8.21 6.84
N GLU A 51 2.39 8.56 5.79
CA GLU A 51 2.42 9.89 5.19
C GLU A 51 2.36 9.89 3.66
N VAL A 52 2.11 11.07 3.07
CA VAL A 52 2.12 11.21 1.60
C VAL A 52 3.55 10.98 1.10
N GLY A 53 3.70 10.11 0.09
CA GLY A 53 5.00 9.63 -0.38
C GLY A 53 5.30 8.18 -0.01
N ASP A 54 4.60 7.64 0.99
CA ASP A 54 4.60 6.21 1.33
C ASP A 54 3.93 5.36 0.26
N TYR A 55 3.89 4.06 0.47
CA TYR A 55 3.30 3.11 -0.47
C TYR A 55 2.12 2.38 0.14
N LEU A 56 1.01 2.38 -0.58
CA LEU A 56 -0.20 1.64 -0.24
C LEU A 56 -0.20 0.31 -0.99
N ILE A 57 -0.47 -0.77 -0.27
CA ILE A 57 -0.83 -2.07 -0.84
C ILE A 57 -2.09 -2.59 -0.17
N GLU A 58 -3.12 -2.90 -0.94
CA GLU A 58 -4.41 -3.33 -0.41
C GLU A 58 -5.15 -4.29 -1.33
N ASN A 59 -6.11 -5.02 -0.77
CA ASN A 59 -7.11 -5.79 -1.48
C ASN A 59 -8.50 -5.48 -0.89
N ASP A 60 -9.49 -6.33 -1.14
CA ASP A 60 -10.85 -6.22 -0.62
C ASP A 60 -10.98 -6.49 0.89
N GLN A 61 -9.95 -7.06 1.53
CA GLN A 61 -9.97 -7.49 2.94
C GLN A 61 -9.05 -6.66 3.85
N VAL A 62 -7.87 -6.25 3.35
CA VAL A 62 -6.80 -5.64 4.15
C VAL A 62 -6.12 -4.50 3.40
N ARG A 63 -5.52 -3.60 4.16
CA ARG A 63 -4.73 -2.47 3.68
C ARG A 63 -3.46 -2.36 4.51
N PHE A 64 -2.34 -2.07 3.85
CA PHE A 64 -1.06 -1.81 4.49
C PHE A 64 -0.44 -0.53 3.93
N ILE A 65 0.26 0.21 4.79
CA ILE A 65 1.16 1.30 4.39
C ILE A 65 2.59 0.84 4.63
N ILE A 66 3.41 0.94 3.59
CA ILE A 66 4.86 0.73 3.63
C ILE A 66 5.52 2.10 3.57
N SER A 67 6.32 2.42 4.58
CA SER A 67 7.01 3.71 4.68
C SER A 67 7.96 3.94 3.51
N GLY A 68 8.11 5.20 3.11
CA GLY A 68 9.05 5.63 2.09
C GLY A 68 10.52 5.50 2.53
N ALA A 69 11.43 6.08 1.73
CA ALA A 69 12.86 6.10 2.03
C ALA A 69 13.22 7.21 3.04
N HIS A 70 12.61 7.15 4.22
CA HIS A 70 12.86 8.06 5.34
C HIS A 70 13.05 7.27 6.65
N HIS A 71 13.23 7.96 7.78
CA HIS A 71 13.31 7.32 9.08
C HIS A 71 11.94 6.76 9.50
N SER A 72 11.93 5.57 10.08
CA SER A 72 10.72 5.03 10.69
C SER A 72 10.44 5.71 12.04
N TRP A 73 9.16 5.94 12.33
CA TRP A 73 8.69 6.41 13.63
C TRP A 73 8.64 5.31 14.69
N GLY A 74 8.70 4.05 14.25
CA GLY A 74 8.65 2.87 15.09
C GLY A 74 10.04 2.28 15.40
N PRO A 75 10.08 1.07 15.99
CA PRO A 75 11.32 0.39 16.35
C PRO A 75 12.26 0.09 15.19
N GLY A 76 11.79 0.05 13.94
CA GLY A 76 12.58 -0.33 12.76
C GLY A 76 13.66 0.67 12.35
N LEU A 77 13.59 1.92 12.83
CA LEU A 77 14.51 3.06 12.59
C LEU A 77 14.64 3.55 11.15
N LEU A 78 14.58 2.63 10.18
CA LEU A 78 14.68 2.87 8.74
C LEU A 78 13.32 2.54 8.09
N GLY A 79 12.99 3.28 7.04
CA GLY A 79 11.75 3.09 6.29
C GLY A 79 11.77 1.86 5.39
N GLY A 80 10.79 1.75 4.48
CA GLY A 80 10.57 0.52 3.71
C GLY A 80 9.96 -0.62 4.55
N THR A 81 9.34 -0.25 5.67
CA THR A 81 8.72 -1.14 6.66
C THR A 81 7.21 -0.96 6.64
N VAL A 82 6.45 -1.96 7.08
CA VAL A 82 5.00 -1.81 7.20
C VAL A 82 4.72 -1.00 8.46
N VAL A 83 4.21 0.22 8.31
CA VAL A 83 3.96 1.15 9.42
C VAL A 83 2.50 1.14 9.86
N ASP A 84 1.57 0.97 8.91
CA ASP A 84 0.14 0.87 9.23
C ASP A 84 -0.45 -0.40 8.63
N ALA A 85 -1.37 -1.03 9.36
CA ALA A 85 -2.15 -2.17 8.86
C ALA A 85 -3.57 -2.15 9.41
N ASP A 86 -4.56 -2.34 8.53
CA ASP A 86 -5.95 -2.39 8.95
C ASP A 86 -6.81 -3.28 8.04
N LEU A 87 -7.94 -3.72 8.59
CA LEU A 87 -8.99 -4.37 7.82
C LEU A 87 -9.67 -3.34 6.93
N ARG A 88 -9.97 -3.75 5.70
CA ARG A 88 -10.83 -2.98 4.81
C ARG A 88 -12.28 -3.12 5.25
N ARG A 89 -12.93 -1.97 5.42
CA ARG A 89 -14.31 -1.86 5.89
C ARG A 89 -15.12 -1.10 4.87
N SER A 90 -16.30 -1.59 4.55
CA SER A 90 -17.16 -1.05 3.49
C SER A 90 -17.94 0.20 3.95
N GLU A 91 -18.08 0.34 5.27
CA GLU A 91 -18.90 1.33 5.93
C GLU A 91 -18.34 2.75 5.71
N PRO A 92 -19.20 3.76 5.44
CA PRO A 92 -18.76 5.11 5.10
C PRO A 92 -17.84 5.78 6.12
N GLU A 93 -18.01 5.48 7.40
CA GLU A 93 -17.22 6.06 8.50
C GLU A 93 -15.73 5.71 8.45
N PHE A 94 -15.37 4.61 7.77
CA PHE A 94 -13.99 4.13 7.61
C PHE A 94 -13.34 4.55 6.29
N ARG A 95 -14.04 5.32 5.45
CA ARG A 95 -13.52 5.80 4.17
C ARG A 95 -12.59 7.00 4.35
N GLY A 96 -11.75 7.24 3.34
CA GLY A 96 -10.94 8.46 3.24
C GLY A 96 -9.89 8.60 4.34
N GLY A 97 -9.21 7.50 4.69
CA GLY A 97 -8.16 7.48 5.70
C GLY A 97 -8.63 7.35 7.14
N ARG A 98 -9.89 6.97 7.38
CA ARG A 98 -10.49 6.88 8.72
C ARG A 98 -10.45 5.46 9.29
N GLY A 99 -9.28 4.82 9.22
CA GLY A 99 -9.06 3.45 9.69
C GLY A 99 -9.06 3.30 11.23
N LYS A 100 -8.63 2.14 11.71
CA LYS A 100 -8.43 1.80 13.12
C LYS A 100 -7.05 1.15 13.37
N ASP A 101 -6.02 1.62 12.68
CA ASP A 101 -4.67 1.10 12.85
C ASP A 101 -4.24 1.08 14.32
N GLN A 102 -3.72 -0.08 14.71
CA GLN A 102 -3.08 -0.37 15.99
C GLN A 102 -1.83 -1.24 15.79
N PHE A 103 -1.30 -1.29 14.56
CA PHE A 103 -0.26 -2.24 14.18
C PHE A 103 1.14 -1.76 14.56
N SER A 104 1.37 -0.44 14.54
CA SER A 104 2.63 0.24 14.84
C SER A 104 3.75 0.01 13.82
N GLU A 105 4.33 -1.19 13.74
CA GLU A 105 5.38 -1.48 12.75
C GLU A 105 5.70 -2.97 12.60
N LEU A 106 5.99 -3.40 11.36
CA LEU A 106 6.71 -4.64 11.04
C LEU A 106 7.88 -4.33 10.12
N PHE A 107 9.06 -4.82 10.51
CA PHE A 107 10.30 -4.64 9.76
C PHE A 107 11.13 -5.95 9.76
N PRO A 108 11.62 -6.39 8.60
CA PRO A 108 12.44 -7.59 8.52
C PRO A 108 13.89 -7.32 8.95
N THR A 109 14.51 -8.31 9.60
CA THR A 109 15.95 -8.27 9.93
C THR A 109 16.61 -9.60 9.57
N VAL A 110 17.88 -9.55 9.19
CA VAL A 110 18.71 -10.76 8.97
C VAL A 110 20.03 -10.57 9.70
N ASN A 111 20.31 -11.41 10.68
CA ASN A 111 21.52 -11.28 11.52
C ASN A 111 21.71 -9.85 12.08
N LEU A 112 20.61 -9.24 12.54
CA LEU A 112 20.57 -7.85 13.04
C LEU A 112 20.92 -6.77 11.99
N LEU A 113 20.90 -7.10 10.71
CA LEU A 113 20.95 -6.13 9.62
C LEU A 113 19.53 -5.75 9.18
N VAL A 114 19.33 -4.47 8.91
CA VAL A 114 18.12 -3.90 8.32
C VAL A 114 18.48 -3.29 6.97
N ALA A 115 17.59 -3.42 5.99
CA ALA A 115 17.76 -2.77 4.70
C ALA A 115 17.63 -1.25 4.88
N ASP A 116 18.62 -0.49 4.41
CA ASP A 116 18.53 0.97 4.34
C ASP A 116 18.02 1.41 2.96
N PRO A 117 16.74 1.80 2.82
CA PRO A 117 16.19 2.24 1.55
C PRO A 117 16.68 3.64 1.13
N SER A 118 17.24 4.45 2.04
CA SER A 118 17.75 5.79 1.71
C SER A 118 18.95 5.74 0.74
N ILE A 119 19.60 4.58 0.68
CA ILE A 119 20.78 4.31 -0.17
C ILE A 119 20.38 3.59 -1.47
N SER A 120 19.08 3.32 -1.69
CA SER A 120 18.64 2.54 -2.85
C SER A 120 17.26 2.99 -3.38
N GLU A 121 16.25 2.13 -3.36
CA GLU A 121 14.96 2.36 -4.00
C GLU A 121 13.83 1.53 -3.39
N ILE A 122 12.63 2.10 -3.47
CA ILE A 122 11.36 1.41 -3.27
C ILE A 122 10.60 1.51 -4.59
N ARG A 123 10.07 0.38 -5.09
CA ARG A 123 9.32 0.35 -6.36
C ARG A 123 8.12 -0.57 -6.32
N VAL A 124 7.08 -0.18 -7.05
CA VAL A 124 5.92 -1.04 -7.33
C VAL A 124 6.31 -2.03 -8.42
N LEU A 125 6.35 -3.32 -8.10
CA LEU A 125 6.64 -4.39 -9.06
C LEU A 125 5.39 -4.83 -9.83
N SER A 126 4.24 -4.83 -9.16
CA SER A 126 2.94 -5.15 -9.76
C SER A 126 1.88 -4.27 -9.10
N ASP A 127 1.08 -3.57 -9.91
CA ASP A 127 0.08 -2.62 -9.41
C ASP A 127 -1.28 -3.26 -9.10
N GLY A 128 -1.44 -4.57 -9.34
CA GLY A 128 -2.67 -5.33 -9.04
C GLY A 128 -3.79 -5.20 -10.07
N LYS A 129 -3.64 -4.39 -11.13
CA LYS A 129 -4.70 -4.18 -12.14
C LYS A 129 -5.05 -5.42 -12.95
N ASP A 130 -4.13 -6.38 -13.04
CA ASP A 130 -4.39 -7.66 -13.71
C ASP A 130 -5.15 -8.67 -12.85
N GLY A 131 -5.47 -8.30 -11.59
CA GLY A 131 -6.23 -9.10 -10.65
C GLY A 131 -5.49 -10.31 -10.07
N LYS A 132 -4.16 -10.43 -10.27
CA LYS A 132 -3.38 -11.58 -9.77
C LYS A 132 -2.61 -11.28 -8.50
N GLU A 133 -1.85 -10.19 -8.50
CA GLU A 133 -0.96 -9.81 -7.40
C GLU A 133 -0.67 -8.32 -7.44
N ALA A 134 -0.63 -7.69 -6.26
CA ALA A 134 0.02 -6.41 -6.03
C ALA A 134 1.34 -6.65 -5.28
N ALA A 135 2.40 -5.95 -5.67
CA ALA A 135 3.71 -6.13 -5.05
C ALA A 135 4.55 -4.86 -5.00
N ILE A 136 5.22 -4.66 -3.88
CA ILE A 136 6.18 -3.57 -3.64
C ILE A 136 7.50 -4.19 -3.20
N GLU A 137 8.58 -3.74 -3.81
CA GLU A 137 9.95 -4.13 -3.47
C GLU A 137 10.66 -2.95 -2.80
N VAL A 138 11.26 -3.24 -1.66
CA VAL A 138 12.18 -2.38 -0.93
C VAL A 138 13.55 -3.01 -1.04
N THR A 139 14.46 -2.32 -1.69
CA THR A 139 15.88 -2.70 -1.67
C THR A 139 16.63 -1.87 -0.63
N GLY A 140 17.82 -2.31 -0.24
CA GLY A 140 18.66 -1.55 0.68
C GLY A 140 19.95 -2.26 1.01
N ARG A 141 20.98 -1.49 1.32
CA ARG A 141 22.20 -2.05 1.89
C ARG A 141 21.98 -2.34 3.36
N GLY A 142 22.54 -3.44 3.85
CA GLY A 142 22.49 -3.80 5.26
C GLY A 142 23.17 -2.77 6.15
N SER A 143 22.40 -2.21 7.07
CA SER A 143 22.88 -1.43 8.21
C SER A 143 22.67 -2.22 9.50
N PHE A 144 23.65 -2.24 10.40
CA PHE A 144 23.49 -2.92 11.69
C PHE A 144 22.45 -2.19 12.52
N TYR A 145 21.42 -2.92 12.93
CA TYR A 145 20.32 -2.40 13.74
C TYR A 145 20.81 -1.74 15.04
N ILE A 146 21.81 -2.33 15.70
CA ILE A 146 22.40 -1.75 16.92
C ILE A 146 23.14 -0.44 16.61
N ASP A 147 23.82 -0.36 15.47
CA ASP A 147 24.48 0.88 15.05
C ASP A 147 23.45 1.94 14.65
N ALA A 148 22.37 1.54 13.99
CA ALA A 148 21.23 2.42 13.72
C ALA A 148 20.59 2.93 15.02
N MET A 149 20.47 2.08 16.05
CA MET A 149 20.02 2.52 17.39
C MET A 149 21.04 3.45 18.04
N SER A 150 22.35 3.22 17.86
CA SER A 150 23.39 4.09 18.41
C SER A 150 23.38 5.49 17.80
N PHE A 151 22.80 5.67 16.62
CA PHE A 151 22.55 7.00 16.05
C PHE A 151 21.60 7.84 16.93
N LEU A 152 20.75 7.19 17.74
CA LEU A 152 19.89 7.86 18.71
C LEU A 152 20.61 8.23 20.01
N ASP A 153 21.82 7.72 20.25
CA ASP A 153 22.58 7.91 21.48
C ASP A 153 23.89 8.66 21.16
N VAL A 154 23.86 9.99 21.25
CA VAL A 154 24.96 10.93 20.89
C VAL A 154 26.23 10.77 21.75
N THR A 155 26.32 9.74 22.58
CA THR A 155 27.49 9.45 23.41
C THR A 155 27.80 7.96 23.45
N LYS A 156 28.66 7.46 22.56
CA LYS A 156 29.79 6.55 22.92
C LYS A 156 30.57 6.02 21.70
N GLU A 157 31.89 6.21 21.78
CA GLU A 157 32.94 5.69 20.88
C GLU A 157 33.18 4.17 21.00
N THR A 158 32.15 3.33 20.95
CA THR A 158 32.38 1.87 20.97
C THR A 158 31.30 1.16 20.16
N SER A 159 31.27 1.43 18.86
CA SER A 159 30.32 0.79 17.95
C SER A 159 30.72 -0.66 17.67
N TYR A 160 29.72 -1.52 17.44
CA TYR A 160 29.95 -2.91 17.02
C TYR A 160 30.60 -2.99 15.63
N SER A 161 30.38 -1.95 14.81
CA SER A 161 31.11 -1.73 13.56
C SER A 161 32.62 -1.74 13.76
N PHE A 162 33.17 -1.17 14.84
CA PHE A 162 34.61 -1.26 15.13
C PHE A 162 35.06 -2.70 15.37
N PHE A 163 34.27 -3.50 16.11
CA PHE A 163 34.58 -4.91 16.34
C PHE A 163 34.59 -5.72 15.04
N LEU A 164 33.56 -5.58 14.19
CA LEU A 164 33.50 -6.31 12.91
C LEU A 164 34.56 -5.83 11.91
N GLN A 165 34.84 -4.53 11.89
CA GLN A 165 35.93 -3.95 11.12
C GLN A 165 37.30 -4.47 11.60
N SER A 166 37.49 -4.65 12.92
CA SER A 166 38.70 -5.26 13.50
C SER A 166 38.88 -6.73 13.13
N GLN A 167 37.79 -7.44 12.82
CA GLN A 167 37.81 -8.85 12.40
C GLN A 167 37.83 -9.03 10.87
N ASN A 168 37.87 -7.94 10.10
CA ASN A 168 37.82 -7.94 8.63
C ASN A 168 36.61 -8.70 8.04
N LEU A 169 35.50 -8.74 8.78
CA LEU A 169 34.25 -9.41 8.44
C LEU A 169 33.22 -8.37 7.97
N MET A 170 33.54 -7.65 6.89
CA MET A 170 32.58 -6.73 6.25
C MET A 170 31.81 -7.48 5.16
N ALA A 171 30.82 -8.26 5.55
CA ALA A 171 29.85 -8.77 4.59
C ALA A 171 28.96 -7.59 4.15
N ILE A 172 29.24 -7.01 2.98
CA ILE A 172 28.31 -6.09 2.32
C ILE A 172 27.17 -6.96 1.79
N LEU A 173 26.02 -6.86 2.45
CA LEU A 173 24.80 -7.55 2.07
C LEU A 173 23.82 -6.53 1.51
N ASP A 174 23.38 -6.74 0.28
CA ASP A 174 22.26 -6.02 -0.30
C ASP A 174 20.99 -6.86 -0.07
N PHE A 175 19.94 -6.21 0.42
CA PHE A 175 18.67 -6.80 0.78
C PHE A 175 17.60 -6.40 -0.22
N ALA A 176 16.67 -7.32 -0.45
CA ALA A 176 15.42 -7.05 -1.14
C ALA A 176 14.27 -7.67 -0.33
N THR A 177 13.36 -6.82 0.13
CA THR A 177 12.11 -7.21 0.78
C THR A 177 10.98 -6.99 -0.20
N VAL A 178 10.23 -8.04 -0.51
CA VAL A 178 9.07 -7.95 -1.40
C VAL A 178 7.80 -8.20 -0.60
N TYR A 179 6.97 -7.17 -0.48
CA TYR A 179 5.61 -7.29 0.07
C TYR A 179 4.67 -7.67 -1.05
N ARG A 180 4.02 -8.83 -0.94
CA ARG A 180 3.08 -9.33 -1.95
C ARG A 180 1.69 -9.48 -1.34
N LEU A 181 0.69 -9.07 -2.09
CA LEU A 181 -0.72 -9.24 -1.74
C LEU A 181 -1.47 -9.83 -2.92
N VAL A 182 -2.31 -10.82 -2.63
CA VAL A 182 -3.20 -11.47 -3.60
C VAL A 182 -4.65 -10.99 -3.37
N PRO A 183 -5.58 -11.23 -4.31
CA PRO A 183 -7.00 -10.98 -4.06
C PRO A 183 -7.48 -11.66 -2.77
N GLY A 184 -8.39 -11.02 -2.05
CA GLY A 184 -9.08 -11.64 -0.94
C GLY A 184 -10.02 -12.76 -1.39
N THR A 185 -10.42 -13.57 -0.43
CA THR A 185 -11.28 -14.75 -0.61
C THR A 185 -12.64 -14.54 0.02
#